data_AF-A0A7Y7NTF4-F1
#
_entry.id   AF-A0A7Y7NTF4-F1
#
_cell.length_a   1.000
_cell.length_b   1.000
_cell.length_c   1.000
_cell.angle_alpha   90.00
_cell.angle_beta   90.00
_cell.angle_gamma   90.00
#
_symmetry.space_group_name_H-M   'P 1'
#
loop_
_entity.id
_entity.type
_entity.pdbx_description
1 polymer ?
#
loop_
_entity_poly.entity_id
_entity_poly.type
_entity_poly.pdbx_seq_one_letter_code
_entity_poly.pdbx_strand_id
1 'polypeptide(L)'
;MELKGNQLLDSEKIESVKNTSDQNILFDFAMNAEETYNIRKEAIFQITNQEILSEIARNVEDKDIRGFAIDKLSDQGKLCDIAKHSNDFYLRAVSIKKIEDQKTLENIALEDTDYYVRAMAVKRIDNQSALEYIAFNDGDYYVRKEAVAKINSEEMLSKIVFNDEDFQVRKIALKGIKDANLLTEIVKKVDDHYIKNAANLKLKTT
;
A
#
# COMPACT_ATOMS: atom_id res chain seq x y z
N MET A 1 1.82 23.28 39.27
CA MET A 1 2.06 24.62 38.67
C MET A 1 2.76 24.49 37.31
N GLU A 2 3.59 23.46 37.12
CA GLU A 2 4.26 23.13 35.83
C GLU A 2 3.32 22.83 34.65
N LEU A 3 2.20 22.12 34.88
CA LEU A 3 1.27 21.75 33.79
C LEU A 3 0.65 22.95 33.04
N LYS A 4 0.36 24.06 33.74
CA LYS A 4 -0.15 25.28 33.09
C LYS A 4 0.95 26.10 32.40
N GLY A 5 2.19 26.03 32.91
CA GLY A 5 3.34 26.71 32.31
C GLY A 5 3.76 26.07 30.98
N ASN A 6 3.80 24.74 30.91
CA ASN A 6 4.11 24.04 29.65
C ASN A 6 3.02 24.23 28.59
N GLN A 7 1.74 24.26 28.98
CA GLN A 7 0.63 24.50 28.04
C GLN A 7 0.64 25.90 27.43
N LEU A 8 1.04 26.92 28.19
CA LEU A 8 1.19 28.29 27.67
C LEU A 8 2.35 28.36 26.67
N LEU A 9 3.49 27.72 26.97
CA LEU A 9 4.64 27.67 26.06
C LEU A 9 4.31 26.96 24.74
N ASP A 10 3.58 25.84 24.80
CA ASP A 10 3.15 25.12 23.59
C ASP A 10 2.18 25.96 22.73
N SER A 11 1.30 26.73 23.37
CA SER A 11 0.36 27.63 22.67
C SER A 11 1.06 28.80 21.97
N GLU A 12 2.16 29.32 22.55
CA GLU A 12 2.97 30.35 21.91
C GLU A 12 3.80 29.77 20.76
N LYS A 13 4.40 28.58 20.96
CA LYS A 13 5.15 27.89 19.91
C LYS A 13 4.28 27.53 18.71
N ILE A 14 3.09 26.97 18.92
CA ILE A 14 2.21 26.61 17.80
C ILE A 14 1.77 27.85 17.01
N GLU A 15 1.58 28.99 17.68
CA GLU A 15 1.27 30.26 17.02
C GLU A 15 2.49 30.80 16.24
N SER A 16 3.70 30.64 16.77
CA SER A 16 4.93 30.93 16.04
C SER A 16 5.07 30.08 14.78
N VAL A 17 4.75 28.78 14.86
CA VAL A 17 4.78 27.87 13.71
C VAL A 17 3.75 28.30 12.67
N LYS A 18 2.53 28.69 13.07
CA LYS A 18 1.46 29.16 12.16
C LYS A 18 1.81 30.44 11.40
N ASN A 19 2.66 31.29 11.98
CA ASN A 19 2.95 32.61 11.44
C ASN A 19 4.28 32.70 10.68
N THR A 20 5.06 31.62 10.63
CA THR A 20 6.33 31.60 9.88
C THR A 20 6.18 30.93 8.51
N SER A 21 6.92 31.45 7.52
CA SER A 21 7.08 30.81 6.21
C SER A 21 8.49 30.25 5.99
N ASP A 22 9.38 30.43 6.97
CA ASP A 22 10.76 29.96 6.90
C ASP A 22 10.80 28.42 6.99
N GLN A 23 11.20 27.80 5.88
CA GLN A 23 11.20 26.35 5.75
C GLN A 23 12.23 25.66 6.67
N ASN A 24 13.31 26.36 7.06
CA ASN A 24 14.31 25.81 7.99
C ASN A 24 13.78 25.85 9.43
N ILE A 25 13.11 26.93 9.82
CA ILE A 25 12.44 26.98 11.14
C ILE A 25 11.38 25.89 11.24
N LEU A 26 10.56 25.72 10.20
CA LEU A 26 9.56 24.64 10.15
C LEU A 26 10.21 23.25 10.21
N PHE A 27 11.34 23.06 9.53
CA PHE A 27 12.11 21.81 9.61
C PHE A 27 12.60 21.53 11.03
N ASP A 28 13.17 22.52 11.72
CA ASP A 28 13.65 22.37 13.09
C ASP A 28 12.52 21.95 14.04
N PHE A 29 11.35 22.59 13.95
CA PHE A 29 10.17 22.18 14.71
C PHE A 29 9.72 20.76 14.37
N ALA A 30 9.72 20.37 13.09
CA ALA A 30 9.31 19.04 12.67
C ALA A 30 10.28 17.94 13.15
N MET A 31 11.60 18.21 13.19
CA MET A 31 12.63 17.26 13.58
C MET A 31 12.78 17.11 15.09
N ASN A 32 12.48 18.16 15.86
CA ASN A 32 12.68 18.15 17.30
C ASN A 32 11.71 17.20 18.01
N ALA A 33 12.23 16.11 18.59
CA ALA A 33 11.45 15.11 19.31
C ALA A 33 10.89 15.61 20.67
N GLU A 34 11.43 16.71 21.21
CA GLU A 34 10.90 17.34 22.42
C GLU A 34 9.65 18.18 22.15
N GLU A 35 9.38 18.53 20.89
CA GLU A 35 8.17 19.26 20.51
C GLU A 35 6.94 18.35 20.51
N THR A 36 5.80 18.93 20.89
CA THR A 36 4.55 18.17 20.89
C THR A 36 4.16 17.72 19.49
N TYR A 37 3.47 16.59 19.42
CA TYR A 37 2.92 16.06 18.17
C TYR A 37 2.20 17.12 17.32
N ASN A 38 1.42 18.00 17.95
CA ASN A 38 0.66 19.04 17.25
C ASN A 38 1.57 20.11 16.63
N ILE A 39 2.63 20.54 17.33
CA ILE A 39 3.61 21.50 16.81
C ILE A 39 4.33 20.91 15.60
N ARG A 40 4.80 19.66 15.73
CA ARG A 40 5.52 18.96 14.65
C ARG A 40 4.65 18.75 13.41
N LYS A 41 3.40 18.33 13.62
CA LYS A 41 2.41 18.16 12.55
C LYS A 41 2.08 19.49 11.85
N GLU A 42 1.88 20.55 12.62
CA GLU A 42 1.60 21.89 12.09
C GLU A 42 2.79 22.40 11.26
N ALA A 43 4.02 22.18 11.74
CA ALA A 43 5.22 22.55 11.01
C ALA A 43 5.28 21.85 9.65
N ILE A 44 5.10 20.52 9.62
CA ILE A 44 5.05 19.74 8.37
C ILE A 44 3.95 20.21 7.43
N PHE A 45 2.80 20.61 7.98
CA PHE A 45 1.70 21.09 7.18
C PHE A 45 2.07 22.35 6.37
N GLN A 46 3.01 23.15 6.85
CA GLN A 46 3.47 24.37 6.16
C GLN A 46 4.75 24.18 5.33
N ILE A 47 5.39 23.01 5.42
CA ILE A 47 6.56 22.71 4.60
C ILE A 47 6.10 22.41 3.16
N THR A 48 6.72 23.10 2.21
CA THR A 48 6.53 22.93 0.77
C THR A 48 7.78 22.39 0.08
N ASN A 49 8.95 22.57 0.69
CA ASN A 49 10.21 22.07 0.18
C ASN A 49 10.24 20.52 0.23
N GLN A 50 10.34 19.91 -0.95
CA GLN A 50 10.29 18.46 -1.10
C GLN A 50 11.54 17.75 -0.55
N GLU A 51 12.71 18.41 -0.51
CA GLU A 51 13.90 17.84 0.13
C GLU A 51 13.71 17.74 1.64
N ILE A 52 13.23 18.81 2.26
CA ILE A 52 12.94 18.85 3.70
C ILE A 52 11.91 17.79 4.09
N LEU A 53 10.81 17.66 3.34
CA LEU A 53 9.82 16.60 3.57
C LEU A 53 10.44 15.20 3.44
N SER A 54 11.34 15.02 2.47
CA SER A 54 12.08 13.77 2.28
C SER A 54 12.99 13.43 3.46
N GLU A 55 13.65 14.45 4.01
CA GLU A 55 14.54 14.31 5.15
C GLU A 55 13.77 13.93 6.41
N ILE A 56 12.66 14.62 6.69
CA ILE A 56 11.74 14.29 7.79
C ILE A 56 11.23 12.86 7.65
N ALA A 57 10.78 12.48 6.44
CA ALA A 57 10.24 11.15 6.17
C ALA A 57 11.25 10.02 6.43
N ARG A 58 12.56 10.25 6.25
CA ARG A 58 13.60 9.21 6.44
C ARG A 58 14.18 9.19 7.85
N ASN A 59 14.30 10.34 8.49
CA ASN A 59 15.17 10.48 9.67
C ASN A 59 14.41 10.64 10.99
N VAL A 60 13.11 10.94 10.97
CA VAL A 60 12.30 11.04 12.19
C VAL A 60 11.97 9.66 12.75
N GLU A 61 12.05 9.47 14.07
CA GLU A 61 11.68 8.21 14.73
C GLU A 61 10.16 7.95 14.74
N ASP A 62 9.37 8.99 14.99
CA ASP A 62 7.91 8.94 15.08
C ASP A 62 7.26 8.58 13.73
N LYS A 63 6.53 7.46 13.71
CA LYS A 63 5.89 6.91 12.51
C LYS A 63 4.81 7.81 11.92
N ASP A 64 4.03 8.49 12.75
CA ASP A 64 2.95 9.35 12.29
C ASP A 64 3.53 10.61 11.64
N ILE A 65 4.59 11.15 12.24
CA ILE A 65 5.29 12.32 11.70
C ILE A 65 5.96 12.00 10.36
N ARG A 66 6.63 10.84 10.24
CA ARG A 66 7.12 10.35 8.94
C ARG A 66 5.98 10.22 7.93
N GLY A 67 4.84 9.69 8.36
CA GLY A 67 3.63 9.53 7.55
C GLY A 67 3.12 10.86 6.99
N PHE A 68 3.06 11.92 7.80
CA PHE A 68 2.65 13.25 7.34
C PHE A 68 3.61 13.84 6.31
N ALA A 69 4.91 13.64 6.48
CA ALA A 69 5.89 14.10 5.53
C ALA A 69 5.73 13.39 4.17
N ILE A 70 5.51 12.07 4.16
CA ILE A 70 5.22 11.29 2.94
C ILE A 70 3.90 11.74 2.29
N ASP A 71 2.87 12.03 3.09
CA ASP A 71 1.59 12.52 2.58
C ASP A 71 1.71 13.89 1.90
N LYS A 72 2.72 14.70 2.28
CA LYS A 72 3.05 15.98 1.63
C LYS A 72 4.00 15.85 0.43
N LEU A 73 4.72 14.74 0.29
CA LEU A 73 5.63 14.53 -0.85
C LEU A 73 4.87 14.37 -2.18
N SER A 74 5.20 15.14 -3.19
CA SER A 74 4.71 14.99 -4.56
C SER A 74 5.83 14.63 -5.56
N ASP A 75 7.09 14.77 -5.15
CA ASP A 75 8.25 14.37 -5.93
C ASP A 75 8.30 12.84 -6.10
N GLN A 76 8.10 12.38 -7.34
CA GLN A 76 8.05 10.95 -7.68
C GLN A 76 9.40 10.26 -7.43
N GLY A 77 10.53 10.94 -7.63
CA GLY A 77 11.85 10.36 -7.38
C GLY A 77 12.06 10.04 -5.90
N LYS A 78 11.66 10.97 -5.02
CA LYS A 78 11.73 10.80 -3.57
C LYS A 78 10.78 9.71 -3.07
N LEU A 79 9.54 9.67 -3.58
CA LEU A 79 8.57 8.62 -3.25
C LEU A 79 9.10 7.24 -3.67
N CYS A 80 9.65 7.12 -4.88
CA CYS A 80 10.26 5.89 -5.38
C CYS A 80 11.47 5.45 -4.54
N ASP A 81 12.32 6.40 -4.11
CA ASP A 81 13.47 6.09 -3.26
C ASP A 81 13.04 5.53 -1.90
N ILE A 82 12.09 6.17 -1.22
CA ILE A 82 11.55 5.68 0.06
C ILE A 82 10.90 4.31 -0.13
N ALA A 83 10.12 4.13 -1.20
CA ALA A 83 9.44 2.88 -1.49
C ALA A 83 10.38 1.70 -1.78
N LYS A 84 11.58 1.95 -2.31
CA LYS A 84 12.57 0.91 -2.63
C LYS A 84 13.55 0.63 -1.49
N HIS A 85 13.91 1.66 -0.71
CA HIS A 85 15.09 1.59 0.14
C HIS A 85 14.82 1.77 1.63
N SER A 86 13.60 2.16 2.04
CA SER A 86 13.29 2.28 3.47
C SER A 86 13.34 0.91 4.16
N ASN A 87 14.03 0.84 5.30
CA ASN A 87 14.03 -0.35 6.17
C ASN A 87 12.66 -0.58 6.83
N ASP A 88 11.86 0.47 7.01
CA ASP A 88 10.50 0.37 7.54
C ASP A 88 9.52 0.03 6.40
N PHE A 89 8.96 -1.19 6.45
CA PHE A 89 7.98 -1.67 5.47
C PHE A 89 6.73 -0.78 5.41
N TYR A 90 6.35 -0.15 6.52
CA TYR A 90 5.21 0.76 6.56
C TYR A 90 5.46 1.99 5.69
N LEU A 91 6.66 2.56 5.74
CA LEU A 91 7.04 3.71 4.90
C LEU A 91 7.10 3.34 3.43
N ARG A 92 7.59 2.13 3.11
CA ARG A 92 7.56 1.61 1.75
C ARG A 92 6.12 1.54 1.24
N ALA A 93 5.24 0.92 2.03
CA ALA A 93 3.82 0.76 1.72
C ALA A 93 3.06 2.09 1.56
N VAL A 94 3.28 3.09 2.41
CA VAL A 94 2.59 4.39 2.27
C VAL A 94 3.11 5.19 1.07
N SER A 95 4.39 5.09 0.75
CA SER A 95 4.98 5.76 -0.43
C SER A 95 4.40 5.20 -1.73
N ILE A 96 4.22 3.88 -1.81
CA ILE A 96 3.62 3.19 -2.97
C ILE A 96 2.27 3.78 -3.35
N LYS A 97 1.45 4.22 -2.38
CA LYS A 97 0.12 4.80 -2.64
C LYS A 97 0.15 6.04 -3.54
N LYS A 98 1.32 6.64 -3.75
CA LYS A 98 1.51 7.89 -4.50
C LYS A 98 2.44 7.75 -5.71
N ILE A 99 3.00 6.56 -5.94
CA ILE A 99 3.89 6.28 -7.08
C ILE A 99 3.04 6.04 -8.33
N GLU A 100 3.39 6.71 -9.42
CA GLU A 100 2.72 6.57 -10.72
C GLU A 100 3.50 5.68 -11.70
N ASP A 101 4.82 5.54 -11.51
CA ASP A 101 5.67 4.73 -12.38
C ASP A 101 5.32 3.24 -12.27
N GLN A 102 4.61 2.73 -13.27
CA GLN A 102 4.16 1.33 -13.33
C GLN A 102 5.34 0.34 -13.26
N LYS A 103 6.48 0.67 -13.87
CA LYS A 103 7.66 -0.21 -13.83
C LYS A 103 8.22 -0.34 -12.41
N THR A 104 8.29 0.76 -11.66
CA THR A 104 8.67 0.72 -10.24
C THR A 104 7.68 -0.08 -9.42
N LEU A 105 6.37 0.09 -9.65
CA LEU A 105 5.34 -0.67 -8.94
C LEU A 105 5.45 -2.18 -9.24
N GLU A 106 5.66 -2.55 -10.51
CA GLU A 106 5.87 -3.96 -10.91
C GLU A 106 7.10 -4.56 -10.23
N ASN A 107 8.24 -3.86 -10.24
CA ASN A 107 9.44 -4.35 -9.56
C ASN A 107 9.20 -4.56 -8.06
N ILE A 108 8.57 -3.60 -7.38
CA ILE A 108 8.24 -3.72 -5.96
C ILE A 108 7.28 -4.90 -5.72
N ALA A 109 6.26 -5.05 -6.57
CA ALA A 109 5.29 -6.13 -6.47
C ALA A 109 5.92 -7.53 -6.65
N LEU A 110 7.03 -7.63 -7.39
CA LEU A 110 7.75 -8.88 -7.65
C LEU A 110 8.85 -9.16 -6.62
N GLU A 111 9.52 -8.13 -6.11
CA GLU A 111 10.82 -8.29 -5.44
C GLU A 111 10.85 -7.83 -3.97
N ASP A 112 9.87 -7.05 -3.49
CA ASP A 112 9.93 -6.59 -2.09
C ASP A 112 9.87 -7.77 -1.11
N THR A 113 10.68 -7.70 -0.07
CA THR A 113 10.80 -8.79 0.92
C THR A 113 9.56 -8.94 1.78
N ASP A 114 8.78 -7.87 1.96
CA ASP A 114 7.58 -7.84 2.78
C ASP A 114 6.32 -8.06 1.94
N TYR A 115 5.52 -9.07 2.29
CA TYR A 115 4.31 -9.43 1.54
C TYR A 115 3.27 -8.29 1.52
N TYR A 116 3.18 -7.48 2.58
CA TYR A 116 2.25 -6.36 2.63
C TYR A 116 2.65 -5.26 1.65
N VAL A 117 3.96 -5.01 1.52
CA VAL A 117 4.50 -4.06 0.55
C VAL A 117 4.24 -4.54 -0.88
N ARG A 118 4.53 -5.82 -1.17
CA ARG A 118 4.19 -6.43 -2.48
C ARG A 118 2.70 -6.30 -2.79
N ALA A 119 1.83 -6.62 -1.83
CA ALA A 119 0.38 -6.51 -2.00
C ALA A 119 -0.09 -5.06 -2.25
N MET A 120 0.52 -4.05 -1.61
CA MET A 120 0.21 -2.65 -1.91
C MET A 120 0.62 -2.26 -3.32
N ALA A 121 1.76 -2.76 -3.81
CA ALA A 121 2.19 -2.53 -5.18
C ALA A 121 1.26 -3.22 -6.19
N VAL A 122 0.88 -4.48 -5.95
CA VAL A 122 -0.09 -5.24 -6.77
C VAL A 122 -1.41 -4.48 -6.96
N LYS A 123 -1.91 -3.82 -5.92
CA LYS A 123 -3.13 -3.01 -6.03
C LYS A 123 -3.03 -1.89 -7.06
N ARG A 124 -1.81 -1.41 -7.36
CA ARG A 124 -1.53 -0.29 -8.25
C ARG A 124 -0.95 -0.67 -9.61
N ILE A 125 -0.58 -1.93 -9.85
CA ILE A 125 -0.13 -2.37 -11.19
C ILE A 125 -1.33 -2.71 -12.07
N ASP A 126 -1.28 -2.37 -13.35
CA ASP A 126 -2.35 -2.70 -14.31
C ASP A 126 -1.92 -3.72 -15.37
N ASN A 127 -0.61 -4.01 -15.43
CA ASN A 127 -0.04 -4.99 -16.33
C ASN A 127 -0.57 -6.41 -16.05
N GLN A 128 -1.41 -6.91 -16.96
CA GLN A 128 -2.07 -8.22 -16.81
C GLN A 128 -1.07 -9.38 -16.75
N SER A 129 0.03 -9.33 -17.51
CA SER A 129 1.05 -10.39 -17.47
C SER A 129 1.79 -10.42 -16.14
N ALA A 130 2.06 -9.26 -15.54
CA ALA A 130 2.65 -9.19 -14.20
C ALA A 130 1.67 -9.71 -13.14
N LEU A 131 0.39 -9.32 -13.22
CA LEU A 131 -0.66 -9.79 -12.31
C LEU A 131 -0.85 -11.31 -12.39
N GLU A 132 -0.92 -11.87 -13.60
CA GLU A 132 -0.98 -13.32 -13.79
C GLU A 132 0.25 -14.01 -13.20
N TYR A 133 1.46 -13.51 -13.49
CA TYR A 133 2.68 -14.08 -12.92
C TYR A 133 2.66 -14.10 -11.40
N ILE A 134 2.31 -12.98 -10.75
CA ILE A 134 2.24 -12.87 -9.29
C ILE A 134 1.18 -13.83 -8.73
N ALA A 135 0.01 -13.90 -9.37
CA ALA A 135 -1.07 -14.78 -8.93
C ALA A 135 -0.71 -16.27 -8.96
N PHE A 136 0.23 -16.70 -9.80
CA PHE A 136 0.70 -18.10 -9.85
C PHE A 136 1.94 -18.36 -9.00
N ASN A 137 2.77 -17.34 -8.73
CA ASN A 137 4.13 -17.57 -8.23
C ASN A 137 4.44 -16.89 -6.89
N ASP A 138 3.65 -15.93 -6.41
CA ASP A 138 3.95 -15.30 -5.12
C ASP A 138 3.79 -16.30 -3.96
N GLY A 139 4.77 -16.34 -3.07
CA GLY A 139 4.77 -17.25 -1.92
C GLY A 139 3.68 -16.94 -0.88
N ASP A 140 3.14 -15.71 -0.89
CA ASP A 140 2.12 -15.29 0.07
C ASP A 140 0.72 -15.26 -0.55
N TYR A 141 -0.21 -16.00 0.05
CA TYR A 141 -1.59 -16.10 -0.43
C TYR A 141 -2.32 -14.74 -0.45
N TYR A 142 -1.96 -13.80 0.42
CA TYR A 142 -2.54 -12.46 0.45
C TYR A 142 -2.15 -11.71 -0.82
N VAL A 143 -0.88 -11.79 -1.25
CA VAL A 143 -0.41 -11.16 -2.49
C VAL A 143 -1.06 -11.80 -3.71
N ARG A 144 -1.09 -13.14 -3.79
CA ARG A 144 -1.77 -13.86 -4.87
C ARG A 144 -3.23 -13.46 -4.98
N LYS A 145 -3.95 -13.40 -3.86
CA LYS A 145 -5.37 -13.00 -3.81
C LYS A 145 -5.59 -11.59 -4.36
N GLU A 146 -4.74 -10.63 -4.02
CA GLU A 146 -4.84 -9.25 -4.55
C GLU A 146 -4.57 -9.22 -6.05
N ALA A 147 -3.63 -10.04 -6.56
CA ALA A 147 -3.36 -10.14 -7.98
C ALA A 147 -4.54 -10.77 -8.74
N VAL A 148 -5.08 -11.88 -8.23
CA VAL A 148 -6.26 -12.58 -8.79
C VAL A 148 -7.47 -11.65 -8.90
N ALA A 149 -7.67 -10.77 -7.92
CA ALA A 149 -8.78 -9.80 -7.94
C ALA A 149 -8.71 -8.81 -9.12
N LYS A 150 -7.55 -8.67 -9.78
CA LYS A 150 -7.32 -7.77 -10.91
C LYS A 150 -7.12 -8.48 -12.26
N ILE A 151 -7.15 -9.81 -12.30
CA ILE A 151 -7.03 -10.59 -13.54
C ILE A 151 -8.35 -10.57 -14.31
N ASN A 152 -8.28 -10.23 -15.59
CA ASN A 152 -9.46 -10.20 -16.48
C ASN A 152 -9.66 -11.50 -17.28
N SER A 153 -8.64 -12.36 -17.36
CA SER A 153 -8.68 -13.60 -18.12
C SER A 153 -9.39 -14.71 -17.36
N GLU A 154 -10.63 -15.02 -17.72
CA GLU A 154 -11.40 -16.11 -17.10
C GLU A 154 -10.72 -17.48 -17.23
N GLU A 155 -9.99 -17.71 -18.32
CA GLU A 155 -9.14 -18.90 -18.52
C GLU A 155 -8.04 -19.00 -17.47
N MET A 156 -7.37 -17.88 -17.15
CA MET A 156 -6.36 -17.87 -16.08
C MET A 156 -7.00 -18.03 -14.71
N LEU A 157 -8.13 -17.38 -14.46
CA LEU A 157 -8.88 -17.58 -13.23
C LEU A 157 -9.30 -19.05 -13.04
N SER A 158 -9.74 -19.72 -14.10
CA SER A 158 -10.09 -21.16 -14.06
C SER A 158 -8.90 -22.02 -13.66
N LYS A 159 -7.72 -21.76 -14.25
CA LYS A 159 -6.47 -22.45 -13.84
C LYS A 159 -6.15 -22.22 -12.37
N ILE A 160 -6.35 -21.01 -11.84
CA ILE A 160 -6.10 -20.70 -10.44
C ILE A 160 -7.10 -21.43 -9.54
N VAL A 161 -8.37 -21.55 -9.93
CA VAL A 161 -9.36 -22.37 -9.21
C VAL A 161 -8.91 -23.83 -9.08
N PHE A 162 -8.23 -24.39 -10.08
CA PHE A 162 -7.75 -25.78 -9.99
C PHE A 162 -6.46 -25.96 -9.21
N ASN A 163 -5.56 -24.97 -9.24
CA ASN A 163 -4.16 -25.17 -8.84
C ASN A 163 -3.73 -24.42 -7.58
N ASP A 164 -4.41 -23.33 -7.18
CA ASP A 164 -3.98 -22.59 -5.98
C ASP A 164 -4.28 -23.41 -4.72
N GLU A 165 -3.29 -23.50 -3.83
CA GLU A 165 -3.40 -24.19 -2.54
C GLU A 165 -4.38 -23.49 -1.58
N ASP A 166 -4.49 -22.16 -1.67
CA ASP A 166 -5.28 -21.36 -0.74
C ASP A 166 -6.72 -21.23 -1.21
N PHE A 167 -7.62 -21.59 -0.31
CA PHE A 167 -9.05 -21.57 -0.58
C PHE A 167 -9.60 -20.16 -0.88
N GLN A 168 -9.09 -19.11 -0.23
CA GLN A 168 -9.54 -17.74 -0.49
C GLN A 168 -9.10 -17.28 -1.88
N VAL A 169 -7.90 -17.66 -2.31
CA VAL A 169 -7.43 -17.37 -3.68
C VAL A 169 -8.32 -18.07 -4.70
N ARG A 170 -8.56 -19.38 -4.55
CA ARG A 170 -9.49 -20.13 -5.42
C ARG A 170 -10.90 -19.52 -5.45
N LYS A 171 -11.41 -19.11 -4.29
CA LYS A 171 -12.74 -18.50 -4.17
C LYS A 171 -12.84 -17.16 -4.91
N ILE A 172 -11.82 -16.30 -4.80
CA ILE A 172 -11.78 -15.03 -5.53
C ILE A 172 -11.65 -15.28 -7.03
N ALA A 173 -10.84 -16.25 -7.45
CA ALA A 173 -10.73 -16.61 -8.86
C ALA A 173 -12.07 -17.07 -9.44
N LEU A 174 -12.76 -17.99 -8.75
CA LEU A 174 -14.10 -18.46 -9.16
C LEU A 174 -15.11 -17.31 -9.25
N LYS A 175 -15.01 -16.29 -8.39
CA LYS A 175 -15.92 -15.13 -8.44
C LYS A 175 -15.84 -14.41 -9.78
N GLY A 176 -14.65 -14.30 -10.37
CA GLY A 176 -14.41 -13.62 -11.65
C GLY A 176 -14.84 -14.39 -12.89
N ILE A 177 -15.09 -15.70 -12.79
CA ILE A 177 -15.52 -16.53 -13.92
C ILE A 177 -17.03 -16.40 -14.13
N LYS A 178 -17.46 -16.20 -15.37
CA LYS A 178 -18.86 -16.14 -15.80
C LYS A 178 -19.16 -17.13 -16.90
N ASP A 179 -18.16 -17.51 -17.71
CA ASP A 179 -18.32 -18.48 -18.80
C ASP A 179 -18.86 -19.82 -18.28
N ALA A 180 -19.99 -20.25 -18.86
CA ALA A 180 -20.69 -21.44 -18.43
C ALA A 180 -19.93 -22.74 -18.73
N ASN A 181 -19.07 -22.75 -19.76
CA ASN A 181 -18.25 -23.91 -20.08
C ASN A 181 -17.14 -24.07 -19.04
N LEU A 182 -16.45 -22.98 -18.68
CA LEU A 182 -15.44 -23.00 -17.61
C LEU A 182 -16.03 -23.41 -16.27
N LEU A 183 -17.19 -22.86 -15.90
CA LEU A 183 -17.88 -23.25 -14.68
C LEU A 183 -18.30 -24.73 -14.69
N THR A 184 -18.78 -25.24 -15.83
CA THR A 184 -19.12 -26.67 -15.98
C THR A 184 -17.90 -27.56 -15.84
N GLU A 185 -16.76 -27.15 -16.40
CA GLU A 185 -15.50 -27.87 -16.25
C GLU A 185 -15.05 -27.91 -14.79
N ILE A 186 -15.11 -26.78 -14.08
CA ILE A 186 -14.81 -26.69 -12.65
C ILE A 186 -15.68 -27.66 -11.85
N VAL A 187 -17.00 -27.65 -12.05
CA VAL A 187 -17.92 -28.56 -11.35
C VAL A 187 -17.56 -30.04 -11.56
N LYS A 188 -17.16 -30.41 -12.78
CA LYS A 188 -16.83 -31.79 -13.14
C LYS A 188 -15.51 -32.26 -12.54
N LYS A 189 -14.51 -31.38 -12.45
CA LYS A 189 -13.12 -31.76 -12.18
C LYS A 189 -12.62 -31.38 -10.78
N VAL A 190 -13.21 -30.38 -10.13
CA VAL A 190 -12.71 -29.93 -8.83
C VAL A 190 -13.14 -30.88 -7.72
N ASP A 191 -12.24 -31.21 -6.79
CA ASP A 191 -12.57 -32.05 -5.64
C ASP A 191 -13.16 -31.24 -4.48
N ASP A 192 -12.75 -29.97 -4.34
CA ASP A 192 -13.24 -29.07 -3.31
C ASP A 192 -14.76 -28.85 -3.41
N HIS A 193 -15.49 -29.41 -2.45
CA HIS A 193 -16.95 -29.39 -2.43
C HIS A 193 -17.53 -27.97 -2.31
N TYR A 194 -16.84 -27.06 -1.62
CA TYR A 194 -17.30 -25.68 -1.53
C TYR A 194 -17.17 -24.97 -2.87
N ILE A 195 -16.01 -25.10 -3.52
CA ILE A 195 -15.78 -24.52 -4.87
C ILE A 195 -16.77 -25.11 -5.88
N LYS A 196 -16.98 -26.43 -5.84
CA LYS A 196 -17.98 -27.12 -6.67
C LYS A 196 -19.38 -26.56 -6.48
N ASN A 197 -19.82 -26.38 -5.23
CA ASN A 197 -21.14 -25.81 -4.94
C ASN A 197 -21.26 -24.35 -5.37
N ALA A 198 -20.24 -23.54 -5.14
CA ALA A 198 -20.22 -22.15 -5.59
C ALA A 198 -20.28 -22.04 -7.12
N ALA A 199 -19.56 -22.90 -7.84
CA ALA A 199 -19.60 -22.96 -9.31
C ALA A 199 -20.98 -23.40 -9.82
N ASN A 200 -21.60 -24.42 -9.19
CA ASN A 200 -22.98 -24.84 -9.48
C ASN A 200 -24.01 -23.73 -9.25
N LEU A 201 -23.85 -22.92 -8.20
CA LEU A 201 -24.73 -21.78 -7.95
C LEU A 201 -24.58 -20.73 -9.05
N LYS A 202 -23.34 -20.43 -9.47
CA LYS A 202 -23.08 -19.49 -10.56
C LYS A 202 -23.67 -19.97 -11.89
N LEU A 203 -23.56 -21.25 -12.23
CA LEU A 203 -24.17 -21.86 -13.43
C LEU A 203 -25.69 -21.67 -13.49
N LYS A 204 -26.38 -21.59 -12.35
CA LYS A 204 -27.84 -21.35 -12.32
C LYS A 204 -28.23 -19.89 -12.57
N THR A 205 -27.25 -18.98 -12.52
CA THR A 205 -27.46 -17.52 -12.59
C THR A 205 -26.81 -16.86 -13.80
N THR A 206 -25.97 -17.59 -14.54
CA THR A 206 -25.42 -17.20 -15.84
C THR A 206 -26.41 -17.57 -16.93
#